data_AF-A0A9W7FSG2-F1
#
_entry.id   AF-A0A9W7FSG2-F1
#
_cell.length_a   1.000
_cell.length_b   1.000
_cell.length_c   1.000
_cell.angle_alpha   90.00
_cell.angle_beta   90.00
_cell.angle_gamma   90.00
#
_symmetry.space_group_name_H-M   'P 1'
#
loop_
_entity.id
_entity.type
_entity.pdbx_description
1 polymer ?
#
loop_
_entity_poly.entity_id
_entity_poly.type
_entity_poly.pdbx_seq_one_letter_code
_entity_poly.pdbx_strand_id
1 'polypeptide(L)'
;MSGFAEASMSSDSPTNSSPQDVVTSLHLASLSGDRELIISTLEENAKHFSCIPLPPPAPCDASQAVKDILRERVVLNGISFLGQGSLFLETLRRLACVLCSSEEVGASCGDVNGNFVVDAILTRCARTTSGFDSYNTVLQLLQNPTMILKPRSGENPPIDIELFITNGAVHGAVSSTNMYGFYRLEDIENMGNRNSELSSSDCNSDGNSLDNPWLSIDTVIVEKIDFRSGRSLRFLRIEIPNRVSSESTNGGERNTIYSRNSGK
;
A
#
# COMPACT_ATOMS: atom_id res chain seq x y z
N MET A 1 -43.65 2.59 -44.33
CA MET A 1 -43.17 1.34 -43.69
C MET A 1 -41.97 0.89 -44.49
N SER A 2 -40.72 0.80 -44.05
CA SER A 2 -40.06 1.01 -42.77
C SER A 2 -38.57 1.21 -43.13
N GLY A 3 -37.96 2.29 -42.68
CA GLY A 3 -36.52 2.51 -42.82
C GLY A 3 -35.76 1.62 -41.83
N PHE A 4 -34.73 0.95 -42.30
CA PHE A 4 -33.69 0.36 -41.46
C PHE A 4 -32.42 1.18 -41.66
N ALA A 5 -32.09 1.97 -40.64
CA ALA A 5 -30.78 2.57 -40.47
C ALA A 5 -29.87 1.49 -39.88
N GLU A 6 -28.82 1.10 -40.60
CA GLU A 6 -27.72 0.32 -40.04
C GLU A 6 -26.90 1.21 -39.12
N ALA A 7 -27.04 0.97 -37.82
CA ALA A 7 -26.19 1.57 -36.81
C ALA A 7 -24.82 0.88 -36.86
N SER A 8 -23.79 1.64 -37.24
CA SER A 8 -22.39 1.27 -37.05
C SER A 8 -22.10 1.17 -35.56
N MET A 9 -22.08 -0.04 -35.01
CA MET A 9 -21.55 -0.28 -33.67
C MET A 9 -20.02 -0.19 -33.76
N SER A 10 -19.47 0.92 -33.29
CA SER A 10 -18.05 1.03 -32.96
C SER A 10 -17.76 0.07 -31.81
N SER A 11 -17.13 -1.05 -32.14
CA SER A 11 -16.54 -1.95 -31.16
C SER A 11 -15.30 -1.27 -30.57
N ASP A 12 -15.49 -0.50 -29.50
CA ASP A 12 -14.38 -0.11 -28.63
C ASP A 12 -13.89 -1.36 -27.91
N SER A 13 -12.97 -2.06 -28.56
CA SER A 13 -12.17 -3.10 -27.94
C SER A 13 -11.32 -2.45 -26.84
N PRO A 14 -11.33 -2.96 -25.60
CA PRO A 14 -10.38 -2.49 -24.60
C PRO A 14 -8.98 -2.75 -25.15
N THR A 15 -8.21 -1.68 -25.32
CA THR A 15 -6.82 -1.73 -25.74
C THR A 15 -6.08 -2.69 -24.82
N ASN A 16 -5.69 -3.84 -25.36
CA ASN A 16 -4.95 -4.87 -24.66
C ASN A 16 -3.48 -4.46 -24.70
N SER A 17 -3.16 -3.31 -24.08
CA SER A 17 -1.80 -2.79 -23.98
C SER A 17 -0.94 -3.76 -23.19
N SER A 18 0.28 -4.02 -23.66
CA SER A 18 1.20 -4.87 -22.91
C SER A 18 1.62 -4.16 -21.61
N PRO A 19 1.99 -4.89 -20.54
CA PRO A 19 2.47 -4.26 -19.31
C PRO A 19 3.67 -3.32 -19.53
N GLN A 20 4.51 -3.60 -20.54
CA GLN A 20 5.65 -2.74 -20.89
C GLN A 20 5.18 -1.41 -21.49
N ASP A 21 4.20 -1.43 -22.39
CA ASP A 21 3.66 -0.22 -23.02
C ASP A 21 3.04 0.73 -21.97
N VAL A 22 2.38 0.15 -20.96
CA VAL A 22 1.78 0.90 -19.86
C VAL A 22 2.84 1.59 -19.00
N VAL A 23 3.92 0.87 -18.65
CA VAL A 23 5.04 1.45 -17.89
C VAL A 23 5.73 2.55 -18.69
N THR A 24 5.96 2.34 -19.98
CA THR A 24 6.52 3.37 -20.86
C THR A 24 5.63 4.60 -20.94
N SER A 25 4.31 4.42 -21.05
CA SER A 25 3.35 5.53 -21.08
C SER A 25 3.39 6.34 -19.78
N LEU A 26 3.43 5.67 -18.63
CA LEU A 26 3.57 6.34 -17.33
C LEU A 26 4.89 7.11 -17.21
N HIS A 27 5.99 6.53 -17.70
CA HIS A 27 7.29 7.21 -17.70
C HIS A 27 7.27 8.46 -18.60
N LEU A 28 6.68 8.39 -19.79
CA LEU A 28 6.55 9.55 -20.69
C LEU A 28 5.66 10.64 -20.08
N ALA A 29 4.54 10.25 -19.45
CA ALA A 29 3.69 11.17 -18.69
C ALA A 29 4.48 11.85 -17.57
N SER A 30 5.27 11.07 -16.83
CA SER A 30 6.16 11.56 -15.77
C SER A 30 7.16 12.59 -16.30
N LEU A 31 7.84 12.32 -17.42
CA LEU A 31 8.81 13.23 -18.04
C LEU A 31 8.19 14.53 -18.57
N SER A 32 6.91 14.51 -18.97
CA SER A 32 6.21 15.72 -19.39
C SER A 32 6.00 16.73 -18.26
N GLY A 33 6.11 16.28 -17.00
CA GLY A 33 5.83 17.10 -15.83
C GLY A 33 4.35 17.47 -15.69
N ASP A 34 3.45 16.83 -16.44
CA ASP A 34 2.01 17.04 -16.33
C ASP A 34 1.41 16.10 -15.26
N ARG A 35 0.94 16.71 -14.17
CA ARG A 35 0.35 16.00 -13.03
C ARG A 35 -0.89 15.21 -13.44
N GLU A 36 -1.78 15.82 -14.22
CA GLU A 36 -3.07 15.24 -14.54
C GLU A 36 -2.89 14.11 -15.56
N LEU A 37 -1.89 14.21 -16.43
CA LEU A 37 -1.51 13.12 -17.33
C LEU A 37 -0.99 11.90 -16.56
N ILE A 38 -0.18 12.09 -15.51
CA ILE A 38 0.27 10.99 -14.65
C ILE A 38 -0.91 10.34 -13.94
N ILE A 39 -1.80 11.15 -13.35
CA ILE A 39 -2.99 10.67 -12.63
C ILE A 39 -3.88 9.86 -13.56
N SER A 40 -4.25 10.41 -14.71
CA SER A 40 -5.09 9.72 -15.72
C SER A 40 -4.43 8.43 -16.20
N THR A 41 -3.12 8.43 -16.48
CA THR A 41 -2.41 7.21 -16.90
C THR A 41 -2.46 6.12 -15.83
N LEU A 42 -2.29 6.47 -14.55
CA LEU A 42 -2.39 5.54 -13.43
C LEU A 42 -3.82 5.01 -13.25
N GLU A 43 -4.83 5.87 -13.37
CA GLU A 43 -6.25 5.51 -13.23
C GLU A 43 -6.74 4.62 -14.37
N GLU A 44 -6.48 5.00 -15.62
CA GLU A 44 -6.86 4.24 -16.83
C GLU A 44 -6.22 2.85 -16.86
N ASN A 45 -5.03 2.72 -16.28
CA ASN A 45 -4.26 1.48 -16.24
C ASN A 45 -4.21 0.84 -14.85
N ALA A 46 -5.15 1.17 -13.95
CA ALA A 46 -5.16 0.70 -12.56
C ALA A 46 -5.03 -0.82 -12.43
N LYS A 47 -5.59 -1.59 -13.38
CA LYS A 47 -5.47 -3.05 -13.42
C LYS A 47 -4.00 -3.52 -13.46
N HIS A 48 -3.15 -2.85 -14.23
CA HIS A 48 -1.72 -3.20 -14.36
C HIS A 48 -0.93 -2.80 -13.13
N PHE A 49 -1.32 -1.70 -12.48
CA PHE A 49 -0.68 -1.21 -11.26
C PHE A 49 -1.25 -1.81 -9.97
N SER A 50 -2.23 -2.71 -10.05
CA SER A 50 -2.83 -3.40 -8.90
C SER A 50 -2.13 -4.69 -8.46
N CYS A 51 -1.24 -5.23 -9.29
CA CYS A 51 -0.60 -6.51 -9.06
C CYS A 51 0.84 -6.52 -9.61
N ILE A 52 1.66 -5.57 -9.17
CA ILE A 52 3.07 -5.50 -9.54
C ILE A 52 3.81 -6.55 -8.71
N PRO A 53 4.42 -7.59 -9.31
CA PRO A 53 5.08 -8.64 -8.55
C PRO A 53 6.30 -8.07 -7.83
N LEU A 54 6.44 -8.44 -6.56
CA LEU A 54 7.58 -8.08 -5.74
C LEU A 54 8.43 -9.32 -5.43
N PRO A 55 9.75 -9.15 -5.20
CA PRO A 55 10.59 -10.26 -4.75
C PRO A 55 10.15 -10.76 -3.37
N PRO A 56 10.56 -11.98 -2.98
CA PRO A 56 10.42 -12.45 -1.61
C PRO A 56 10.98 -11.41 -0.63
N PRO A 57 10.34 -11.21 0.54
CA PRO A 57 10.80 -10.23 1.50
C PRO A 57 12.23 -10.57 1.96
N ALA A 58 13.06 -9.55 2.10
CA ALA A 58 14.39 -9.71 2.68
C ALA A 58 14.29 -10.32 4.09
N PRO A 59 15.24 -11.16 4.51
CA PRO A 59 15.24 -11.72 5.85
C PRO A 59 15.16 -10.62 6.91
N CYS A 60 14.13 -10.66 7.75
CA CYS A 60 13.98 -9.78 8.90
C CYS A 60 14.24 -10.61 10.16
N ASP A 61 15.09 -10.11 11.06
CA ASP A 61 15.29 -10.74 12.37
C ASP A 61 13.98 -10.70 13.17
N ALA A 62 13.58 -11.84 13.75
CA ALA A 62 12.33 -11.96 14.48
C ALA A 62 12.27 -10.98 15.68
N SER A 63 13.39 -10.74 16.35
CA SER A 63 13.44 -9.80 17.48
C SER A 63 13.24 -8.36 17.00
N GLN A 64 13.75 -8.02 15.82
CA GLN A 64 13.50 -6.72 15.21
C GLN A 64 12.04 -6.57 14.76
N ALA A 65 11.45 -7.60 14.14
CA ALA A 65 10.05 -7.60 13.74
C ALA A 65 9.11 -7.39 14.95
N VAL A 66 9.41 -8.00 16.10
CA VAL A 66 8.69 -7.76 17.36
C VAL A 66 8.83 -6.31 17.82
N LYS A 67 10.02 -5.72 17.75
CA LYS A 67 10.20 -4.30 18.16
C LYS A 67 9.44 -3.35 17.25
N ASP A 68 9.41 -3.64 15.95
CA ASP A 68 8.72 -2.82 14.96
C ASP A 68 7.21 -2.89 15.20
N ILE A 69 6.63 -4.09 15.33
CA ILE A 69 5.18 -4.26 15.50
C ILE A 69 4.65 -3.65 16.80
N LEU A 70 5.47 -3.58 17.85
CA LEU A 70 5.08 -2.96 19.13
C LEU A 70 4.72 -1.47 18.99
N ARG A 71 5.21 -0.81 17.93
CA ARG A 71 4.98 0.62 17.65
C ARG A 71 3.92 0.84 16.58
N GLU A 72 3.44 -0.24 15.96
CA GLU A 72 2.52 -0.17 14.83
C GLU A 72 1.06 -0.14 15.26
N ARG A 73 0.22 0.36 14.36
CA ARG A 73 -1.22 0.12 14.41
C ARG A 73 -1.53 -1.07 13.54
N VAL A 74 -2.29 -2.02 14.07
CA VAL A 74 -2.59 -3.27 13.39
C VAL A 74 -4.09 -3.54 13.46
N VAL A 75 -4.63 -4.10 12.40
CA VAL A 75 -5.96 -4.70 12.38
C VAL A 75 -5.78 -6.19 12.14
N LEU A 76 -6.25 -7.03 13.06
CA LEU A 76 -6.19 -8.50 12.92
C LEU A 76 -7.62 -9.04 12.79
N ASN A 77 -7.94 -9.63 11.65
CA ASN A 77 -9.28 -10.16 11.34
C ASN A 77 -10.41 -9.13 11.60
N GLY A 78 -10.15 -7.86 11.28
CA GLY A 78 -11.10 -6.75 11.52
C GLY A 78 -11.08 -6.17 12.94
N ILE A 79 -10.28 -6.69 13.87
CA ILE A 79 -10.11 -6.16 15.23
C ILE A 79 -8.93 -5.20 15.27
N SER A 80 -9.16 -3.95 15.67
CA SER A 80 -8.14 -2.90 15.69
C SER A 80 -7.32 -2.86 16.99
N PHE A 81 -6.00 -2.83 16.83
CA PHE A 81 -4.98 -2.66 17.87
C PHE A 81 -4.19 -1.39 17.56
N LEU A 82 -4.74 -0.23 17.92
CA LEU A 82 -4.18 1.08 17.56
C LEU A 82 -3.13 1.51 18.60
N GLY A 83 -1.89 1.03 18.43
CA GLY A 83 -0.79 1.29 19.37
C GLY A 83 -0.76 0.36 20.59
N GLN A 84 -1.53 -0.73 20.56
CA GLN A 84 -1.56 -1.75 21.60
C GLN A 84 -0.77 -3.01 21.18
N GLY A 85 0.48 -2.82 20.75
CA GLY A 85 1.29 -3.89 20.16
C GLY A 85 1.46 -5.13 21.05
N SER A 86 1.55 -4.95 22.38
CA SER A 86 1.64 -6.08 23.31
C SER A 86 0.37 -6.94 23.33
N LEU A 87 -0.80 -6.29 23.34
CA LEU A 87 -2.10 -6.99 23.30
C LEU A 87 -2.31 -7.67 21.96
N PHE A 88 -1.89 -7.01 20.86
CA PHE A 88 -1.87 -7.60 19.54
C PHE A 88 -1.03 -8.89 19.51
N LEU A 89 0.20 -8.85 20.04
CA LEU A 89 1.10 -10.01 20.06
C LEU A 89 0.54 -11.18 20.87
N GLU A 90 -0.06 -10.91 22.02
CA GLU A 90 -0.72 -11.94 22.82
C GLU A 90 -1.91 -12.56 22.07
N THR A 91 -2.73 -11.71 21.43
CA THR A 91 -3.89 -12.14 20.66
C THR A 91 -3.48 -12.97 19.44
N LEU A 92 -2.45 -12.53 18.71
CA LEU A 92 -1.90 -13.25 17.56
C LEU A 92 -1.38 -14.63 17.95
N ARG A 93 -0.59 -14.73 19.04
CA ARG A 93 -0.08 -16.02 19.54
C ARG A 93 -1.21 -16.96 19.94
N ARG A 94 -2.21 -16.44 20.66
CA ARG A 94 -3.37 -17.24 21.07
C ARG A 94 -4.17 -17.73 19.86
N LEU A 95 -4.41 -16.85 18.89
CA LEU A 95 -5.12 -17.19 17.66
C LEU A 95 -4.35 -18.24 16.86
N ALA A 96 -3.06 -18.04 16.63
CA ALA A 96 -2.21 -18.99 15.90
C ALA A 96 -2.19 -20.37 16.57
N CYS A 97 -2.08 -20.41 17.91
CA CYS A 97 -2.17 -21.65 18.68
C CYS A 97 -3.52 -22.36 18.47
N VAL A 98 -4.65 -21.65 18.54
CA VAL A 98 -5.98 -22.23 18.31
C VAL A 98 -6.12 -22.76 16.87
N LEU A 99 -5.64 -22.01 15.87
CA LEU A 99 -5.72 -22.41 14.47
C LEU A 99 -4.86 -23.65 14.17
N CYS A 100 -3.69 -23.76 14.81
CA CYS A 100 -2.75 -24.87 14.57
C CYS A 100 -3.01 -26.10 15.44
N SER A 101 -3.76 -25.97 16.54
CA SER A 101 -4.14 -27.09 17.41
C SER A 101 -5.37 -27.87 16.92
N SER A 102 -6.05 -27.39 15.88
CA SER A 102 -7.24 -28.05 15.34
C SER A 102 -6.86 -29.31 14.54
N GLU A 103 -7.38 -30.48 14.92
CA GLU A 103 -7.09 -31.76 14.25
C GLU A 103 -7.55 -31.80 12.79
N GLU A 104 -8.53 -30.98 12.42
CA GLU A 104 -9.07 -30.86 11.06
C GLU A 104 -8.21 -29.97 10.15
N VAL A 105 -7.34 -29.16 10.75
CA VAL A 105 -6.43 -28.27 10.04
C VAL A 105 -5.08 -28.96 9.99
N GLY A 106 -4.63 -29.31 8.79
CA GLY A 106 -3.29 -29.83 8.57
C GLY A 106 -2.27 -28.80 9.05
N ALA A 107 -1.78 -28.98 10.27
CA ALA A 107 -0.76 -28.12 10.85
C ALA A 107 0.44 -28.07 9.90
N SER A 108 1.00 -26.88 9.71
CA SER A 108 2.29 -26.76 9.04
C SER A 108 3.31 -27.57 9.85
N CYS A 109 3.95 -28.56 9.21
CA CYS A 109 5.17 -29.25 9.65
C CYS A 109 5.45 -29.30 11.17
N GLY A 110 4.50 -29.76 11.99
CA GLY A 110 4.71 -29.98 13.43
C GLY A 110 4.66 -28.74 14.33
N ASP A 111 4.21 -27.58 13.85
CA ASP A 111 4.04 -26.38 14.69
C ASP A 111 2.68 -26.35 15.41
N VAL A 112 2.55 -27.17 16.45
CA VAL A 112 1.31 -27.27 17.26
C VAL A 112 1.01 -25.95 17.99
N ASN A 113 2.05 -25.17 18.30
CA ASN A 113 1.93 -23.94 19.09
C ASN A 113 1.70 -22.69 18.22
N GLY A 114 1.74 -22.80 16.90
CA GLY A 114 1.57 -21.68 15.97
C GLY A 114 2.74 -20.68 15.97
N ASN A 115 3.92 -21.05 16.47
CA ASN A 115 5.09 -20.17 16.54
C ASN A 115 5.58 -19.76 15.14
N PHE A 116 5.61 -20.71 14.20
CA PHE A 116 5.97 -20.45 12.81
C PHE A 116 5.00 -19.46 12.16
N VAL A 117 3.69 -19.63 12.41
CA VAL A 117 2.66 -18.69 11.92
C VAL A 117 2.90 -17.30 12.47
N VAL A 118 3.15 -17.18 13.78
CA VAL A 118 3.44 -15.89 14.44
C VAL A 118 4.67 -15.24 13.82
N ASP A 119 5.81 -15.92 13.78
CA ASP A 119 7.06 -15.37 13.25
C ASP A 119 6.93 -14.96 11.78
N ALA A 120 6.25 -15.77 10.99
CA ALA A 120 6.00 -15.49 9.59
C ALA A 120 5.07 -14.29 9.38
N ILE A 121 4.06 -14.07 10.24
CA ILE A 121 3.23 -12.85 10.18
C ILE A 121 4.04 -11.62 10.61
N LEU A 122 4.79 -11.73 11.71
CA LEU A 122 5.56 -10.60 12.26
C LEU A 122 6.61 -10.08 11.28
N THR A 123 7.37 -10.99 10.67
CA THR A 123 8.39 -10.62 9.66
C THR A 123 7.78 -9.92 8.45
N ARG A 124 6.54 -10.25 8.08
CA ARG A 124 5.81 -9.60 6.97
C ARG A 124 5.20 -8.25 7.34
N CYS A 125 5.02 -7.98 8.62
CA CYS A 125 4.58 -6.67 9.10
C CYS A 125 5.70 -5.63 9.15
N ALA A 126 6.96 -6.03 8.89
CA ALA A 126 8.11 -5.13 8.95
C ALA A 126 8.05 -4.06 7.83
N ARG A 127 7.65 -2.84 8.20
CA ARG A 127 7.55 -1.73 7.25
C ARG A 127 8.86 -1.37 6.58
N THR A 128 10.00 -1.61 7.23
CA THR A 128 11.32 -1.34 6.65
C THR A 128 11.51 -2.07 5.31
N THR A 129 11.17 -3.36 5.25
CA THR A 129 11.27 -4.17 4.04
C THR A 129 10.22 -3.75 3.02
N SER A 130 8.96 -3.61 3.45
CA SER A 130 7.88 -3.20 2.56
C SER A 130 8.16 -1.82 1.93
N GLY A 131 8.62 -0.86 2.73
CA GLY A 131 8.89 0.51 2.33
C GLY A 131 10.07 0.64 1.39
N PHE A 132 11.11 -0.17 1.57
CA PHE A 132 12.23 -0.23 0.63
C PHE A 132 11.78 -0.72 -0.75
N ASP A 133 11.02 -1.80 -0.79
CA ASP A 133 10.55 -2.39 -2.05
C ASP A 133 9.56 -1.48 -2.78
N SER A 134 8.61 -0.89 -2.06
CA SER A 134 7.66 0.05 -2.66
C SER A 134 8.33 1.33 -3.14
N TYR A 135 9.28 1.87 -2.37
CA TYR A 135 10.03 3.06 -2.78
C TYR A 135 10.78 2.83 -4.10
N ASN A 136 11.54 1.74 -4.18
CA ASN A 136 12.31 1.42 -5.38
C ASN A 136 11.41 1.13 -6.58
N THR A 137 10.30 0.42 -6.37
CA THR A 137 9.33 0.12 -7.44
C THR A 137 8.75 1.41 -8.02
N VAL A 138 8.27 2.32 -7.17
CA VAL A 138 7.69 3.60 -7.62
C VAL A 138 8.74 4.48 -8.31
N LEU A 139 9.96 4.54 -7.76
CA LEU A 139 11.07 5.28 -8.37
C LEU A 139 11.40 4.75 -9.77
N GLN A 140 11.41 3.43 -9.96
CA GLN A 140 11.66 2.77 -11.25
C GLN A 140 10.51 2.91 -12.25
N LEU A 141 9.26 3.11 -11.79
CA LEU A 141 8.13 3.31 -12.70
C LEU A 141 8.08 4.71 -13.29
N LEU A 142 8.42 5.72 -12.48
CA LEU A 142 8.30 7.13 -12.89
C LEU A 142 9.60 7.68 -13.50
N GLN A 143 10.76 7.28 -12.99
CA GLN A 143 12.12 7.66 -13.46
C GLN A 143 12.25 9.13 -13.89
N ASN A 144 11.68 10.06 -13.13
CA ASN A 144 11.79 11.48 -13.44
C ASN A 144 12.96 12.10 -12.67
N PRO A 145 13.99 12.64 -13.36
CA PRO A 145 15.16 13.21 -12.72
C PRO A 145 14.92 14.58 -12.09
N THR A 146 13.81 15.25 -12.41
CA THR A 146 13.43 16.58 -11.87
C THR A 146 12.49 16.49 -10.67
N MET A 147 12.21 15.28 -10.18
CA MET A 147 11.35 15.05 -9.01
C MET A 147 12.04 14.18 -7.97
N ILE A 148 11.76 14.46 -6.70
CA ILE A 148 12.19 13.65 -5.55
C ILE A 148 10.97 12.92 -4.98
N LEU A 149 11.15 11.63 -4.69
CA LEU A 149 10.22 10.83 -3.94
C LEU A 149 10.56 10.88 -2.44
N LYS A 150 9.60 11.20 -1.59
CA LYS A 150 9.77 11.22 -0.13
C LYS A 150 8.57 10.57 0.57
N PRO A 151 8.76 9.89 1.71
CA PRO A 151 7.63 9.51 2.58
C PRO A 151 6.80 10.74 2.98
N ARG A 152 5.48 10.64 2.89
CA ARG A 152 4.59 11.73 3.33
C ARG A 152 4.55 11.82 4.85
N SER A 153 4.46 13.04 5.36
CA SER A 153 4.14 13.30 6.77
C SER A 153 2.74 12.77 7.08
N GLY A 154 2.56 12.26 8.30
CA GLY A 154 1.27 11.73 8.75
C GLY A 154 1.39 10.31 9.29
N GLU A 155 0.30 9.85 9.89
CA GLU A 155 0.22 8.52 10.44
C GLU A 155 -0.15 7.51 9.35
N ASN A 156 0.69 6.49 9.16
CA ASN A 156 0.40 5.47 8.17
C ASN A 156 -0.90 4.71 8.48
N PRO A 157 -1.66 4.27 7.47
CA PRO A 157 -2.78 3.36 7.67
C PRO A 157 -2.37 2.12 8.48
N PRO A 158 -3.26 1.58 9.33
CA PRO A 158 -2.97 0.35 10.07
C PRO A 158 -2.56 -0.79 9.15
N ILE A 159 -1.64 -1.64 9.61
CA ILE A 159 -1.32 -2.89 8.93
C ILE A 159 -2.53 -3.81 9.08
N ASP A 160 -3.08 -4.30 7.97
CA ASP A 160 -4.21 -5.21 7.97
C ASP A 160 -3.72 -6.65 7.85
N ILE A 161 -4.18 -7.51 8.75
CA ILE A 161 -3.78 -8.91 8.86
C ILE A 161 -5.03 -9.76 8.86
N GLU A 162 -5.12 -10.66 7.90
CA GLU A 162 -6.14 -11.70 7.87
C GLU A 162 -5.48 -13.07 8.12
N LEU A 163 -6.01 -13.82 9.09
CA LEU A 163 -5.70 -15.20 9.36
C LEU A 163 -6.98 -16.03 9.25
N PHE A 164 -6.97 -17.03 8.37
CA PHE A 164 -8.14 -17.85 8.10
C PHE A 164 -7.76 -19.27 7.74
N ILE A 165 -8.72 -20.18 7.82
CA ILE A 165 -8.57 -21.56 7.38
C ILE A 165 -9.27 -21.70 6.02
N THR A 166 -8.58 -22.30 5.05
CA THR A 166 -9.21 -22.78 3.82
C THR A 166 -8.53 -24.07 3.38
N ASN A 167 -9.28 -24.98 2.77
CA ASN A 167 -8.77 -26.29 2.33
C ASN A 167 -7.99 -27.07 3.41
N GLY A 168 -8.42 -26.96 4.67
CA GLY A 168 -7.77 -27.62 5.81
C GLY A 168 -6.36 -27.13 6.09
N ALA A 169 -6.00 -25.90 5.71
CA ALA A 169 -4.73 -25.28 6.00
C ALA A 169 -4.93 -23.87 6.56
N VAL A 170 -3.98 -23.41 7.37
CA VAL A 170 -3.93 -22.01 7.81
C VAL A 170 -3.36 -21.18 6.68
N HIS A 171 -4.00 -20.05 6.40
CA HIS A 171 -3.56 -19.04 5.45
C HIS A 171 -3.47 -17.68 6.13
N GLY A 172 -2.59 -16.84 5.60
CA GLY A 172 -2.40 -15.47 6.05
C GLY A 172 -2.38 -14.49 4.89
N ALA A 173 -2.95 -13.31 5.10
CA ALA A 173 -2.75 -12.14 4.27
C ALA A 173 -2.29 -10.97 5.13
N VAL A 174 -1.22 -10.29 4.74
CA VAL A 174 -0.72 -9.07 5.38
C VAL A 174 -0.74 -7.96 4.34
N SER A 175 -1.41 -6.86 4.64
CA SER A 175 -1.49 -5.67 3.79
C SER A 175 -0.93 -4.47 4.53
N SER A 176 0.10 -3.84 3.97
CA SER A 176 0.73 -2.64 4.53
C SER A 176 0.73 -1.50 3.52
N THR A 177 0.30 -0.32 3.94
CA THR A 177 0.29 0.88 3.09
C THR A 177 1.48 1.79 3.42
N ASN A 178 2.27 2.14 2.42
CA ASN A 178 3.33 3.16 2.50
C ASN A 178 2.93 4.38 1.67
N MET A 179 3.00 5.57 2.29
CA MET A 179 2.55 6.83 1.70
C MET A 179 3.72 7.64 1.19
N TYR A 180 3.68 8.05 -0.07
CA TYR A 180 4.75 8.81 -0.72
C TYR A 180 4.24 10.08 -1.42
N GLY A 181 5.13 11.05 -1.49
CA GLY A 181 4.93 12.32 -2.15
C GLY A 181 6.05 12.59 -3.14
N PHE A 182 5.67 13.08 -4.32
CA PHE A 182 6.58 13.63 -5.31
C PHE A 182 6.70 15.13 -5.11
N TYR A 183 7.94 15.60 -5.14
CA TYR A 183 8.28 17.01 -4.99
C TYR A 183 9.17 17.41 -6.15
N ARG A 184 8.84 18.48 -6.85
CA ARG A 184 9.68 18.97 -7.95
C ARG A 184 10.94 19.60 -7.37
N LEU A 185 12.09 19.36 -7.99
CA LEU A 185 13.36 19.94 -7.56
C LEU A 185 13.31 21.47 -7.56
N GLU A 186 12.67 22.07 -8.56
CA GLU A 186 12.46 23.52 -8.65
C GLU A 186 11.77 24.10 -7.40
N ASP A 187 10.76 23.39 -6.86
CA ASP A 187 10.01 23.85 -5.69
C ASP A 187 10.91 23.82 -4.44
N ILE A 188 11.80 22.83 -4.35
CA ILE A 188 12.75 22.66 -3.24
C ILE A 188 13.86 23.72 -3.29
N GLU A 189 14.44 23.96 -4.46
CA GLU A 189 15.48 24.97 -4.66
C GLU A 189 14.96 26.39 -4.37
N ASN A 190 13.74 26.69 -4.81
CA ASN A 190 13.09 27.97 -4.55
C ASN A 190 12.84 28.22 -3.05
N MET A 191 12.63 27.18 -2.25
CA MET A 191 12.52 27.29 -0.79
C MET A 191 13.87 27.56 -0.12
N GLY A 192 14.93 26.88 -0.57
CA GLY A 192 16.29 27.08 -0.05
C GLY A 192 16.77 28.52 -0.21
N ASN A 193 16.48 29.13 -1.36
CA ASN A 193 16.88 30.50 -1.68
C ASN A 193 16.04 31.56 -0.91
N ARG A 194 14.76 31.30 -0.66
CA ARG A 194 13.90 32.20 0.14
C ARG A 194 14.36 32.31 1.60
N ASN A 195 14.83 31.21 2.17
CA ASN A 195 15.35 31.19 3.55
C ASN A 195 16.71 31.89 3.70
N SER A 196 17.46 32.13 2.60
CA SER A 196 18.70 32.92 2.65
C SER A 196 18.49 34.44 2.56
N GLU A 197 17.30 34.90 2.17
CA GLU A 197 16.99 36.34 2.02
C GLU A 197 16.03 36.90 3.08
N LEU A 198 15.34 36.06 3.87
CA LEU A 198 14.47 36.50 4.96
C LEU A 198 15.00 36.09 6.35
N SER A 199 16.02 36.80 6.82
CA SER A 199 16.20 37.06 8.24
C SER A 199 15.42 38.32 8.63
N SER A 200 14.10 38.24 8.74
CA SER A 200 13.28 39.12 9.61
C SER A 200 11.79 38.86 9.42
N SER A 201 11.10 38.61 10.54
CA SER A 201 9.68 38.87 10.78
C SER A 201 8.69 38.43 9.69
N ASP A 202 8.13 37.23 9.84
CA ASP A 202 6.68 37.00 9.76
C ASP A 202 6.37 35.54 10.14
N CYS A 203 6.24 35.31 11.44
CA CYS A 203 5.74 34.07 12.01
C CYS A 203 4.22 34.00 11.88
N ASN A 204 3.70 33.83 10.66
CA ASN A 204 2.31 33.45 10.38
C ASN A 204 2.17 32.99 8.92
N SER A 205 2.84 31.90 8.56
CA SER A 205 2.55 31.17 7.32
C SER A 205 2.33 29.70 7.64
N ASP A 206 1.06 29.33 7.75
CA ASP A 206 0.58 28.00 7.42
C ASP A 206 1.08 27.64 6.01
N GLY A 207 2.09 26.77 5.93
CA GLY A 207 2.54 26.25 4.63
C GLY A 207 4.04 26.08 4.53
N ASN A 208 4.60 25.15 5.32
CA ASN A 208 5.86 24.54 4.93
C ASN A 208 5.57 23.78 3.62
N SER A 209 5.94 24.34 2.47
CA SER A 209 5.58 23.82 1.13
C SER A 209 6.00 22.35 0.90
N LEU A 210 6.96 21.83 1.69
CA LEU A 210 7.33 20.41 1.74
C LEU A 210 6.28 19.48 2.38
N ASP A 211 5.26 20.00 3.05
CA ASP A 211 4.17 19.19 3.60
C ASP A 211 3.10 18.87 2.56
N ASN A 212 3.07 19.60 1.43
CA ASN A 212 2.12 19.34 0.35
C ASN A 212 2.85 18.85 -0.92
N PRO A 213 2.89 17.53 -1.17
CA PRO A 213 3.53 16.99 -2.36
C PRO A 213 2.79 17.41 -3.63
N TRP A 214 3.54 17.59 -4.71
CA TRP A 214 3.00 17.87 -6.04
C TRP A 214 2.09 16.74 -6.53
N LEU A 215 2.49 15.49 -6.27
CA LEU A 215 1.68 14.29 -6.48
C LEU A 215 1.81 13.38 -5.26
N SER A 216 0.67 12.95 -4.70
CA SER A 216 0.65 11.92 -3.66
C SER A 216 0.40 10.55 -4.28
N ILE A 217 1.12 9.54 -3.82
CA ILE A 217 0.94 8.15 -4.21
C ILE A 217 0.97 7.29 -2.94
N ASP A 218 -0.02 6.41 -2.80
CA ASP A 218 0.00 5.35 -1.80
C ASP A 218 0.36 4.04 -2.47
N THR A 219 1.16 3.24 -1.77
CA THR A 219 1.50 1.88 -2.21
C THR A 219 1.00 0.90 -1.18
N VAL A 220 0.24 -0.09 -1.63
CA VAL A 220 -0.28 -1.15 -0.78
C VAL A 220 0.45 -2.44 -1.15
N ILE A 221 1.29 -2.91 -0.24
CA ILE A 221 1.93 -4.21 -0.39
C ILE A 221 1.01 -5.25 0.22
N VAL A 222 0.73 -6.30 -0.54
CA VAL A 222 -0.09 -7.44 -0.11
C VAL A 222 0.75 -8.70 -0.18
N GLU A 223 0.85 -9.38 0.95
CA GLU A 223 1.55 -10.64 1.12
C GLU A 223 0.57 -11.72 1.52
N LYS A 224 0.45 -12.77 0.70
CA LYS A 224 -0.38 -13.94 0.99
C LYS A 224 0.51 -15.14 1.21
N ILE A 225 0.21 -15.96 2.21
CA ILE A 225 0.95 -17.18 2.53
C ILE A 225 -0.02 -18.33 2.81
N ASP A 226 0.33 -19.49 2.25
CA ASP A 226 -0.18 -20.79 2.68
C ASP A 226 0.85 -21.38 3.65
N PHE A 227 0.47 -21.48 4.93
CA PHE A 227 1.40 -21.96 5.95
C PHE A 227 1.69 -23.45 5.80
N ARG A 228 0.80 -24.25 5.19
CA ARG A 228 1.02 -25.68 4.98
C ARG A 228 2.09 -25.94 3.91
N SER A 229 2.02 -25.23 2.78
CA SER A 229 3.00 -25.40 1.69
C SER A 229 4.21 -24.48 1.80
N GLY A 230 4.15 -23.45 2.64
CA GLY A 230 5.15 -22.39 2.74
C GLY A 230 5.16 -21.46 1.50
N ARG A 231 4.25 -21.65 0.55
CA ARG A 231 4.17 -20.82 -0.65
C ARG A 231 3.63 -19.45 -0.29
N SER A 232 4.31 -18.42 -0.77
CA SER A 232 3.88 -17.04 -0.60
C SER A 232 3.80 -16.30 -1.93
N LEU A 233 2.84 -15.38 -2.02
CA LEU A 233 2.67 -14.44 -3.11
C LEU A 233 2.79 -13.03 -2.54
N ARG A 234 3.56 -12.18 -3.21
CA ARG A 234 3.81 -10.80 -2.77
C ARG A 234 3.70 -9.88 -3.96
N PHE A 235 2.85 -8.87 -3.84
CA PHE A 235 2.65 -7.89 -4.90
C PHE A 235 2.36 -6.51 -4.31
N LEU A 236 2.59 -5.49 -5.14
CA LEU A 236 2.34 -4.10 -4.84
C LEU A 236 1.18 -3.60 -5.69
N ARG A 237 0.33 -2.80 -5.04
CA ARG A 237 -0.70 -1.98 -5.68
C ARG A 237 -0.35 -0.51 -5.51
N ILE A 238 -0.51 0.27 -6.58
CA ILE A 238 -0.39 1.74 -6.54
C ILE A 238 -1.79 2.33 -6.48
N GLU A 239 -1.96 3.29 -5.57
CA GLU A 239 -3.20 4.03 -5.39
C GLU A 239 -2.92 5.53 -5.40
N ILE A 240 -3.84 6.30 -5.96
CA ILE A 240 -3.84 7.75 -5.80
C ILE A 240 -4.75 8.04 -4.61
N PRO A 241 -4.24 8.68 -3.54
CA PRO A 241 -5.07 9.04 -2.41
C PRO A 241 -6.21 9.93 -2.92
N ASN A 242 -7.46 9.55 -2.64
CA ASN A 242 -8.62 10.36 -3.00
C ASN A 242 -8.36 11.82 -2.61
N ARG A 243 -8.67 12.76 -3.52
CA ARG A 243 -8.71 14.19 -3.22
C ARG A 243 -9.82 14.42 -2.20
N VAL A 244 -9.60 14.10 -0.93
CA VAL A 244 -10.53 14.45 0.13
C VAL A 244 -10.44 15.96 0.26
N SER A 245 -11.43 16.62 -0.33
CA SER A 245 -11.76 18.02 -0.15
C SER A 245 -11.53 18.40 1.31
N SER A 246 -10.66 19.38 1.51
CA SER A 246 -10.54 20.17 2.73
C SER A 246 -11.84 20.92 2.96
N GLU A 247 -12.91 20.24 3.33
CA GLU A 247 -14.13 20.85 3.82
C GLU A 247 -14.68 20.08 5.02
N SER A 248 -14.91 20.85 6.07
CA SER A 248 -15.65 20.55 7.30
C SER A 248 -15.03 19.57 8.30
N THR A 249 -14.21 20.17 9.17
CA THR A 249 -14.38 20.09 10.63
C THR A 249 -15.86 19.94 11.01
N ASN A 250 -16.29 18.74 11.38
CA ASN A 250 -17.22 18.51 12.48
C ASN A 250 -17.31 17.00 12.77
N GLY A 251 -17.23 16.67 14.06
CA GLY A 251 -17.17 15.31 14.56
C GLY A 251 -18.34 14.44 14.06
N GLY A 252 -17.99 13.23 13.63
CA GLY A 252 -18.94 12.21 13.22
C GLY A 252 -18.16 11.00 12.72
N GLU A 253 -18.31 9.88 13.42
CA GLU A 253 -17.70 8.58 13.17
C GLU A 253 -17.62 8.23 11.68
N ARG A 254 -16.40 8.07 11.14
CA ARG A 254 -16.21 7.50 9.81
C ARG A 254 -16.17 5.98 9.93
N ASN A 255 -17.33 5.35 9.73
CA ASN A 255 -17.41 3.98 9.24
C ASN A 255 -16.75 3.91 7.85
N THR A 256 -15.54 3.38 7.77
CA THR A 256 -14.96 2.93 6.51
C THR A 256 -15.65 1.64 6.09
N ILE A 257 -16.63 1.78 5.20
CA ILE A 257 -17.23 0.66 4.48
C ILE A 257 -16.19 0.16 3.48
N TYR A 258 -15.46 -0.89 3.84
CA TYR A 258 -14.82 -1.75 2.85
C TYR A 258 -15.91 -2.53 2.13
N SER A 259 -16.19 -2.16 0.89
CA SER A 259 -17.04 -2.95 -0.01
C SER A 259 -16.36 -4.28 -0.30
N ARG A 260 -16.72 -5.33 0.44
CA ARG A 260 -16.44 -6.73 0.07
C ARG A 260 -17.24 -7.06 -1.18
N ASN A 261 -16.56 -7.15 -2.32
CA ASN A 261 -17.06 -7.94 -3.44
C ASN A 261 -16.91 -9.42 -3.08
N SER A 262 -17.94 -9.97 -2.44
CA SER A 262 -18.15 -11.42 -2.36
C SER A 262 -18.62 -11.90 -3.73
N GLY A 263 -17.66 -12.29 -4.58
CA GLY A 263 -17.92 -13.08 -5.78
C GLY A 263 -18.41 -14.47 -5.36
N LYS A 264 -19.55 -14.88 -5.95
CA LYS A 264 -20.17 -16.19 -5.83
C LYS A 264 -19.29 -17.31 -6.38
#